data_AF-A0A9J6H0G4-F1
#
_entry.id   AF-A0A9J6H0G4-F1
#
_cell.length_a   1.000
_cell.length_b   1.000
_cell.length_c   1.000
_cell.angle_alpha   90.00
_cell.angle_beta   90.00
_cell.angle_gamma   90.00
#
_symmetry.space_group_name_H-M   'P 1'
#
loop_
_entity.id
_entity.type
_entity.pdbx_description
1 polymer ?
#
loop_
_entity_poly.entity_id
_entity_poly.type
_entity_poly.pdbx_seq_one_letter_code
_entity_poly.pdbx_strand_id
1 'polypeptide(L)' 'MQVIQRRGQYGNSIFYFYRKWNDYASGFGSTEKEYWIGKKIMFLLAKQRVWNKERRPTTR' A
#
# COMPACT_ATOMS: atom_id res chain seq x y z
N MET A 1 -5.32 -8.76 7.19
CA MET A 1 -5.60 -7.86 6.03
C MET A 1 -4.46 -6.88 5.93
N GLN A 2 -4.04 -6.50 4.72
CA GLN A 2 -2.92 -5.58 4.52
C GLN A 2 -3.44 -4.17 4.28
N VAL A 3 -2.94 -3.20 5.05
CA VAL A 3 -3.29 -1.78 4.91
C VAL A 3 -2.35 -1.16 3.87
N ILE A 4 -2.88 -0.37 2.95
CA ILE A 4 -2.10 0.25 1.86
C ILE A 4 -1.93 1.77 2.04
N GLN A 5 -2.80 2.38 2.83
CA GLN A 5 -2.79 3.81 3.14
C GLN A 5 -3.40 4.03 4.53
N ARG A 6 -2.82 4.95 5.32
CA ARG A 6 -3.39 5.45 6.58
C ARG A 6 -3.31 6.97 6.63
N ARG A 7 -4.38 7.63 7.09
CA ARG A 7 -4.50 9.09 7.28
C ARG A 7 -4.94 9.40 8.71
N GLY A 8 -4.49 10.51 9.27
CA GLY A 8 -4.87 10.95 10.61
C GLY A 8 -4.08 12.16 11.08
N GLN A 9 -4.49 12.73 12.21
CA GLN A 9 -3.85 13.92 12.77
C GLN A 9 -2.65 13.52 13.64
N TYR A 10 -1.47 13.44 13.03
CA TYR A 10 -0.23 13.05 13.71
C TYR A 10 0.81 14.18 13.77
N GLY A 11 0.35 15.43 13.62
CA GLY A 11 1.21 16.63 13.59
C GLY A 11 1.93 16.86 12.26
N ASN A 12 1.61 16.08 11.23
CA ASN A 12 2.12 16.32 9.89
C ASN A 12 1.43 17.54 9.25
N SER A 13 2.12 18.19 8.31
CA SER A 13 1.52 19.22 7.46
C SER A 13 0.27 18.71 6.73
N ILE A 14 -0.72 19.57 6.52
CA ILE A 14 -1.88 19.25 5.65
C ILE A 14 -1.45 18.85 4.23
N PHE A 15 -0.25 19.29 3.79
CA PHE A 15 0.36 18.95 2.51
C PHE A 15 1.23 17.69 2.56
N TYR A 16 1.17 16.88 3.62
CA TYR A 16 2.01 15.69 3.77
C TYR A 16 1.88 14.67 2.63
N PHE A 17 0.74 14.64 1.94
CA PHE A 17 0.49 13.81 0.77
C PHE A 17 0.70 14.54 -0.57
N TYR A 18 1.02 15.84 -0.56
CA TYR A 18 1.42 16.58 -1.75
C TYR A 18 2.88 16.26 -2.06
N ARG A 19 3.09 15.19 -2.82
CA ARG A 19 4.40 14.58 -3.08
C ARG A 19 4.61 14.27 -4.56
N LYS A 20 5.87 14.11 -4.94
CA LYS A 20 6.25 13.76 -6.32
C LYS A 20 5.96 12.29 -6.60
N TRP A 21 5.90 11.93 -7.88
CA TRP A 21 5.67 10.55 -8.32
C TRP A 21 6.62 9.53 -7.68
N ASN A 22 7.89 9.89 -7.51
CA ASN A 22 8.89 9.00 -6.94
C ASN A 22 8.53 8.54 -5.52
N ASP A 23 7.97 9.43 -4.68
CA ASP A 23 7.53 9.09 -3.33
C ASP A 23 6.34 8.11 -3.36
N TYR A 24 5.42 8.30 -4.31
CA TYR A 24 4.29 7.37 -4.50
C TYR A 24 4.73 6.01 -5.06
N ALA A 25 5.81 5.99 -5.84
CA ALA A 25 6.39 4.77 -6.37
C ALA A 25 7.09 3.94 -5.27
N SER A 26 7.84 4.60 -4.37
CA SER A 26 8.57 3.95 -3.27
C SER A 26 7.73 3.70 -2.03
N GLY A 27 6.72 4.52 -1.77
CA GLY A 27 6.06 4.59 -0.46
C GLY A 27 6.72 5.65 0.44
N PHE A 28 5.97 6.11 1.43
CA PHE A 28 6.42 7.08 2.42
C PHE A 28 5.59 7.01 3.70
N GLY A 29 6.13 7.56 4.80
CA GLY A 29 5.48 7.63 6.10
C GLY A 29 5.75 6.41 6.98
N SER A 30 4.94 6.26 8.03
CA SER A 30 5.08 5.19 9.02
C SER A 30 3.77 4.43 9.21
N THR A 31 3.86 3.10 9.28
CA THR A 31 2.70 2.21 9.50
C THR A 31 1.95 2.50 10.80
N GLU A 32 2.60 3.16 11.76
CA GLU A 32 2.00 3.57 13.03
C GLU A 32 1.25 4.91 12.93
N LYS A 33 1.55 5.73 11.91
CA LYS A 33 1.00 7.08 11.68
C LYS A 33 0.41 7.19 10.27
N GLU A 34 0.55 8.34 9.60
CA GLU A 34 0.21 8.43 8.18
C GLU A 34 1.26 7.72 7.32
N TYR A 35 0.81 6.92 6.36
CA TYR A 35 1.69 6.32 5.37
C TYR A 35 0.98 5.93 4.07
N TRP A 36 1.82 5.73 3.06
CA TRP A 36 1.51 5.14 1.76
C TRP A 36 2.48 3.99 1.49
N ILE A 37 1.96 2.82 1.14
CA ILE A 37 2.75 1.59 0.98
C ILE A 37 3.70 1.59 -0.23
N GLY A 38 3.41 2.42 -1.24
CA GLY A 38 4.18 2.47 -2.48
C GLY A 38 3.63 1.57 -3.60
N LYS A 39 3.71 2.07 -4.84
CA LYS A 39 3.15 1.40 -6.03
C LYS A 39 3.75 0.01 -6.29
N LYS A 40 5.06 -0.16 -6.08
CA LYS A 40 5.76 -1.45 -6.31
C LYS A 40 5.19 -2.55 -5.41
N ILE A 41 5.01 -2.24 -4.12
CA ILE A 41 4.48 -3.19 -3.14
C ILE A 41 3.02 -3.52 -3.48
N MET A 42 2.20 -2.52 -3.82
CA MET A 42 0.82 -2.73 -4.24
C MET A 42 0.70 -3.69 -5.44
N PHE A 43 1.59 -3.55 -6.44
CA PHE A 43 1.64 -4.47 -7.58
C PHE A 43 1.98 -5.91 -7.17
N LEU A 44 2.95 -6.09 -6.28
CA LEU A 44 3.32 -7.43 -5.79
C LEU A 44 2.18 -8.09 -5.02
N LEU A 45 1.47 -7.34 -4.18
CA LEU A 45 0.30 -7.84 -3.44
C LEU A 45 -0.82 -8.28 -4.38
N ALA A 46 -1.10 -7.50 -5.41
CA ALA A 46 -2.09 -7.85 -6.43
C ALA A 46 -1.67 -9.12 -7.19
N LYS A 47 -0.41 -9.21 -7.65
CA LYS A 47 0.12 -10.37 -8.36
C LYS A 47 0.06 -11.64 -7.51
N GLN A 48 0.47 -11.56 -6.24
CA GLN A 48 0.39 -12.67 -5.30
C GLN A 48 -1.05 -13.15 -5.11
N ARG A 49 -2.02 -12.23 -5.07
CA ARG A 49 -3.42 -12.60 -4.90
C ARG A 49 -4.00 -13.30 -6.11
N VAL A 50 -3.63 -12.89 -7.34
CA VAL A 50 -4.01 -13.60 -8.57
C VAL A 50 -3.43 -15.01 -8.57
N TRP A 51 -2.12 -15.13 -8.31
CA TRP A 51 -1.40 -16.40 -8.22
C TRP A 51 -2.00 -17.36 -7.19
N ASN A 52 -2.40 -16.84 -6.03
CA ASN A 52 -3.04 -17.62 -4.98
C ASN A 52 -4.47 -18.05 -5.33
N LYS A 53 -5.16 -17.33 -6.22
CA LYS A 53 -6.51 -17.71 -6.70
C LYS A 53 -6.43 -18.86 -7.69
N GLU A 54 -5.48 -18.80 -8.62
CA GLU A 54 -5.26 -19.83 -9.65
C GLU A 54 -4.86 -21.19 -9.07
N ARG A 55 -4.25 -21.21 -7.88
CA ARG A 55 -3.78 -22.43 -7.22
C ARG A 55 -4.74 -23.08 -6.24
N ARG A 56 -5.90 -22.48 -5.99
CA ARG A 56 -6.89 -23.15 -5.14
C ARG A 56 -7.42 -24.34 -5.93
N PRO A 57 -7.24 -25.59 -5.45
CA PRO A 57 -7.95 -26.70 -6.06
C PRO A 57 -9.44 -26.36 -5.94
N THR A 58 -10.13 -26.32 -7.08
CA THR A 58 -11.58 -26.28 -7.07
C THR A 58 -12.03 -27.63 -6.57
N THR A 59 -12.21 -27.76 -5.25
CA THR A 59 -12.90 -28.92 -4.68
C THR A 59 -14.31 -28.90 -5.26
N ARG A 60 -14.61 -29.94 -6.03
CA ARG A 60 -15.96 -30.26 -6.47
C ARG A 60 -16.70 -30.98 -5.35
#